data_AF-A0A154PUP9-F1
#
_entry.id   AF-A0A154PUP9-F1
#
_cell.length_a   1.000
_cell.length_b   1.000
_cell.length_c   1.000
_cell.angle_alpha   90.00
_cell.angle_beta   90.00
_cell.angle_gamma   90.00
#
_symmetry.space_group_name_H-M   'P 1'
#
loop_
_entity.id
_entity.type
_entity.pdbx_description
1 polymer ?
#
loop_
_entity_poly.entity_id
_entity_poly.type
_entity_poly.pdbx_seq_one_letter_code
_entity_poly.pdbx_strand_id
1 'polypeptide(L)'
;MDPPARNSMWRFGYPNPVNYNDNELFCGGYAVQWVQNNGQCGICGDPYHFQDPKPHEAGGEYAKGTIVRHYTSGQEIDVEVELTANHLGRFELYLCPNNNPRNEATQECFDRYPLYVSGTRDVRFEIPLDTEKKAIFRYRVSLPAYVTCSQCVIQWNYYTGNMWGICENGTEASGCGRPETFRNCADVSIVTSTAGVPPLFVQQDNPFLLYYKDYRSPNNIFPLVVRSQICVPTPLYRRIPGMGDWCQNNCLRYPPNCPSPICQCPDVCDAIGEIAGKDGASVYCMDKCLVHPPNCPSHRCRCY
;
A
#
# COMPACT_ATOMS: atom_id res chain seq x y z
N MET A 1 3.62 3.00 -0.84
CA MET A 1 3.53 4.25 -1.63
C MET A 1 4.88 4.67 -2.17
N ASP A 2 5.97 4.55 -1.40
CA ASP A 2 7.34 4.69 -1.94
C ASP A 2 8.23 3.57 -1.38
N PRO A 3 8.92 2.76 -2.22
CA PRO A 3 8.66 2.64 -3.66
C PRO A 3 7.19 2.26 -3.94
N PRO A 4 6.60 2.72 -5.08
CA PRO A 4 5.26 2.32 -5.46
C PRO A 4 5.14 0.81 -5.64
N ALA A 5 4.26 0.16 -4.89
CA ALA A 5 3.98 -1.27 -5.04
C ALA A 5 3.13 -1.55 -6.28
N ARG A 6 3.23 -2.77 -6.83
CA ARG A 6 2.59 -3.22 -8.10
C ARG A 6 1.11 -2.83 -8.22
N ASN A 7 0.36 -3.00 -7.14
CA ASN A 7 -1.06 -2.67 -6.95
C ASN A 7 -1.35 -1.15 -6.93
N SER A 8 -0.39 -0.32 -6.50
CA SER A 8 -0.56 1.13 -6.36
C SER A 8 0.12 1.93 -7.46
N MET A 9 0.84 1.29 -8.39
CA MET A 9 1.58 1.95 -9.48
C MET A 9 0.69 2.90 -10.30
N TRP A 10 -0.57 2.56 -10.53
CA TRP A 10 -1.54 3.40 -11.26
C TRP A 10 -1.74 4.79 -10.61
N ARG A 11 -1.59 4.91 -9.29
CA ARG A 11 -1.72 6.19 -8.56
C ARG A 11 -0.65 7.20 -8.93
N PHE A 12 0.47 6.72 -9.48
CA PHE A 12 1.62 7.50 -9.91
C PHE A 12 1.68 7.64 -11.44
N GLY A 13 0.64 7.21 -12.17
CA GLY A 13 0.56 7.34 -13.63
C GLY A 13 1.26 6.24 -14.42
N TYR A 14 1.85 5.23 -13.76
CA TYR A 14 2.37 4.06 -14.48
C TYR A 14 1.24 3.35 -15.24
N PRO A 15 1.53 2.72 -16.40
CA PRO A 15 0.55 2.04 -17.25
C PRO A 15 0.15 0.66 -16.69
N ASN A 16 -0.07 0.58 -15.38
CA ASN A 16 -0.57 -0.61 -14.71
C ASN A 16 -2.11 -0.57 -14.66
N PRO A 17 -2.79 -1.73 -14.66
CA PRO A 17 -4.23 -1.78 -14.39
C PRO A 17 -4.56 -1.11 -13.06
N VAL A 18 -5.70 -0.41 -13.02
CA VAL A 18 -6.17 0.27 -11.82
C VAL A 18 -6.70 -0.76 -10.83
N ASN A 19 -6.10 -0.80 -9.64
CA ASN A 19 -6.61 -1.54 -8.50
C ASN A 19 -7.19 -0.56 -7.48
N TYR A 20 -8.53 -0.43 -7.46
CA TYR A 20 -9.24 0.46 -6.53
C TYR A 20 -9.20 0.00 -5.08
N ASN A 21 -8.76 -1.23 -4.80
CA ASN A 21 -8.59 -1.78 -3.46
C ASN A 21 -7.14 -2.22 -3.27
N ASP A 22 -6.20 -1.42 -3.78
CA ASP A 22 -4.78 -1.66 -3.63
C ASP A 22 -4.32 -1.67 -2.15
N ASN A 23 -5.09 -1.08 -1.25
CA ASN A 23 -4.90 -1.18 0.20
C ASN A 23 -5.33 -2.53 0.81
N GLU A 24 -5.93 -3.46 0.05
CA GLU A 24 -6.51 -4.72 0.55
C GLU A 24 -5.68 -5.97 0.18
N LEU A 25 -4.35 -5.86 0.14
CA LEU A 25 -3.47 -7.04 -0.02
C LEU A 25 -3.14 -7.72 1.31
N PHE A 26 -4.20 -8.10 2.00
CA PHE A 26 -4.28 -8.77 3.30
C PHE A 26 -4.34 -10.31 3.26
N CYS A 27 -3.70 -10.96 2.28
CA CYS A 27 -3.68 -12.43 2.16
C CYS A 27 -5.06 -13.09 2.01
N GLY A 28 -6.08 -12.32 1.58
CA GLY A 28 -7.49 -12.73 1.51
C GLY A 28 -8.30 -12.51 2.79
N GLY A 29 -7.71 -11.86 3.80
CA GLY A 29 -8.29 -11.61 5.11
C GLY A 29 -8.02 -12.73 6.12
N TYR A 30 -8.21 -12.43 7.39
CA TYR A 30 -7.84 -13.31 8.52
C TYR A 30 -8.31 -14.77 8.37
N ALA A 31 -9.59 -14.98 8.06
CA ALA A 31 -10.15 -16.34 7.97
C ALA A 31 -9.54 -17.13 6.81
N VAL A 32 -9.33 -16.48 5.66
CA VAL A 32 -8.73 -17.13 4.49
C VAL A 32 -7.28 -17.50 4.78
N GLN A 33 -6.49 -16.57 5.34
CA GLN A 33 -5.11 -16.84 5.67
C GLN A 33 -4.99 -17.93 6.74
N TRP A 34 -5.58 -17.74 7.92
CA TRP A 34 -5.27 -18.57 9.09
C TRP A 34 -6.12 -19.82 9.25
N VAL A 35 -7.35 -19.84 8.72
CA VAL A 35 -8.26 -20.98 8.85
C VAL A 35 -8.25 -21.84 7.60
N GLN A 36 -8.36 -21.24 6.41
CA GLN A 36 -8.38 -21.98 5.15
C GLN A 36 -6.97 -22.35 4.65
N ASN A 37 -6.03 -21.39 4.67
CA ASN A 37 -4.70 -21.57 4.10
C ASN A 37 -3.62 -21.94 5.14
N ASN A 38 -4.02 -22.23 6.39
CA ASN A 38 -3.11 -22.60 7.49
C ASN A 38 -1.98 -21.59 7.75
N GLY A 39 -2.29 -20.30 7.67
CA GLY A 39 -1.35 -19.19 7.89
C GLY A 39 -0.59 -18.75 6.63
N GLN A 40 -0.74 -19.47 5.51
CA GLN A 40 -0.03 -19.16 4.27
C GLN A 40 -0.63 -17.95 3.55
N CYS A 41 0.26 -17.17 2.94
CA CYS A 41 -0.03 -15.98 2.14
C CYS A 41 0.77 -16.04 0.83
N GLY A 42 0.24 -15.45 -0.25
CA GLY A 42 1.01 -15.26 -1.49
C GLY A 42 2.27 -14.42 -1.26
N ILE A 43 3.22 -14.49 -2.20
CA ILE A 43 4.49 -13.76 -2.13
C ILE A 43 4.27 -12.24 -2.15
N CYS A 44 3.18 -11.78 -2.77
CA CYS A 44 2.85 -10.37 -2.87
C CYS A 44 1.47 -10.00 -2.30
N GLY A 45 0.98 -10.77 -1.32
CA GLY A 45 -0.22 -10.46 -0.54
C GLY A 45 -1.54 -10.99 -1.09
N ASP A 46 -1.51 -11.69 -2.23
CA ASP A 46 -2.65 -12.43 -2.74
C ASP A 46 -3.04 -13.60 -1.82
N PRO A 47 -4.31 -14.06 -1.83
CA PRO A 47 -4.71 -15.28 -1.14
C PRO A 47 -3.92 -16.49 -1.64
N TYR A 48 -3.36 -17.27 -0.71
CA TYR A 48 -2.44 -18.36 -1.05
C TYR A 48 -3.05 -19.40 -2.01
N HIS A 49 -4.33 -19.73 -1.85
CA HIS A 49 -5.02 -20.74 -2.68
C HIS A 49 -5.40 -20.26 -4.08
N PHE A 50 -5.15 -19.00 -4.45
CA PHE A 50 -5.38 -18.54 -5.83
C PHE A 50 -4.47 -19.29 -6.80
N GLN A 51 -4.95 -19.51 -8.02
CA GLN A 51 -4.16 -20.16 -9.07
C GLN A 51 -3.01 -19.25 -9.50
N ASP A 52 -1.88 -19.88 -9.85
CA ASP A 52 -0.72 -19.16 -10.34
C ASP A 52 -0.85 -18.86 -11.86
N PRO A 53 -0.31 -17.71 -12.33
CA PRO A 53 0.30 -16.66 -11.53
C PRO A 53 -0.78 -15.87 -10.76
N LYS A 54 -0.53 -15.61 -9.47
CA LYS A 54 -1.42 -14.74 -8.70
C LYS A 54 -1.34 -13.31 -9.25
N PRO A 55 -2.40 -12.49 -9.10
CA PRO A 55 -2.46 -11.18 -9.75
C PRO A 55 -1.26 -10.26 -9.49
N HIS A 56 -0.66 -10.31 -8.30
CA HIS A 56 0.46 -9.44 -7.92
C HIS A 56 1.82 -10.14 -7.96
N GLU A 57 1.88 -11.38 -8.42
CA GLU A 57 3.09 -12.18 -8.64
C GLU A 57 3.48 -12.22 -10.13
N ALA A 58 4.72 -12.59 -10.45
CA ALA A 58 5.35 -12.53 -11.76
C ALA A 58 4.49 -13.21 -12.84
N GLY A 59 4.21 -12.48 -13.91
CA GLY A 59 3.28 -12.91 -14.97
C GLY A 59 1.81 -12.59 -14.69
N GLY A 60 1.47 -12.13 -13.48
CA GLY A 60 0.15 -11.68 -13.08
C GLY A 60 -0.28 -10.34 -13.69
N GLU A 61 -1.49 -9.94 -13.34
CA GLU A 61 -2.13 -8.73 -13.84
C GLU A 61 -1.33 -7.46 -13.49
N TYR A 62 -0.83 -7.35 -12.26
CA TYR A 62 -0.15 -6.16 -11.73
C TYR A 62 1.38 -6.26 -11.76
N ALA A 63 1.95 -7.47 -11.84
CA ALA A 63 3.39 -7.70 -11.88
C ALA A 63 3.95 -7.61 -13.31
N LYS A 64 4.06 -6.38 -13.84
CA LYS A 64 4.58 -6.12 -15.19
C LYS A 64 6.12 -6.09 -15.28
N GLY A 65 6.82 -6.18 -14.16
CA GLY A 65 8.29 -6.07 -14.11
C GLY A 65 8.81 -4.65 -14.38
N THR A 66 7.95 -3.63 -14.21
CA THR A 66 8.32 -2.22 -14.40
C THR A 66 9.12 -1.75 -13.19
N ILE A 67 10.37 -1.33 -13.42
CA ILE A 67 11.23 -0.78 -12.36
C ILE A 67 10.70 0.59 -11.93
N VAL A 68 10.30 0.71 -10.66
CA VAL A 68 9.70 1.95 -10.12
C VAL A 68 10.72 2.89 -9.47
N ARG A 69 11.90 2.36 -9.12
CA ARG A 69 13.01 3.12 -8.50
C ARG A 69 14.36 2.52 -8.89
N HIS A 70 15.36 3.38 -8.97
CA HIS A 70 16.76 2.99 -9.15
C HIS A 70 17.56 3.42 -7.93
N TYR A 71 18.22 2.46 -7.29
CA TYR A 71 19.02 2.69 -6.10
C TYR A 71 20.48 2.27 -6.33
N THR A 72 21.32 2.67 -5.38
CA THR A 72 22.71 2.22 -5.30
C THR A 72 22.90 1.22 -4.18
N SER A 73 23.84 0.30 -4.35
CA SER A 73 24.14 -0.72 -3.34
C SER A 73 24.53 -0.09 -2.01
N GLY A 74 23.92 -0.54 -0.90
CA GLY A 74 24.13 0.02 0.44
C GLY A 74 23.44 1.36 0.73
N GLN A 75 22.62 1.88 -0.19
CA GLN A 75 21.92 3.15 0.00
C GLN A 75 20.87 3.08 1.11
N GLU A 76 20.74 4.15 1.90
CA GLU A 76 19.55 4.41 2.71
C GLU A 76 18.44 4.95 1.82
N ILE A 77 17.28 4.28 1.82
CA ILE A 77 16.14 4.65 0.99
C ILE A 77 14.97 5.13 1.84
N ASP A 78 14.21 6.09 1.33
CA ASP A 78 12.94 6.51 1.92
C ASP A 78 11.84 5.49 1.61
N VAL A 79 11.04 5.20 2.63
CA VAL A 79 9.86 4.33 2.55
C VAL A 79 8.64 5.14 2.98
N GLU A 80 7.61 5.15 2.14
CA GLU A 80 6.30 5.75 2.46
C GLU A 80 5.21 4.67 2.45
N VAL A 81 4.55 4.50 3.60
CA VAL A 81 3.38 3.63 3.80
C VAL A 81 2.18 4.51 4.09
N GLU A 82 1.10 4.35 3.32
CA GLU A 82 -0.18 5.01 3.58
C GLU A 82 -1.17 3.95 4.08
N LEU A 83 -1.52 4.00 5.37
CA LEU A 83 -2.56 3.13 5.93
C LEU A 83 -3.90 3.85 5.88
N THR A 84 -4.85 3.26 5.14
CA THR A 84 -6.24 3.71 5.12
C THR A 84 -6.99 3.37 6.39
N ALA A 85 -6.59 2.27 7.06
CA ALA A 85 -7.04 1.87 8.39
C ALA A 85 -5.82 1.37 9.18
N ASN A 86 -5.50 2.04 10.27
CA ASN A 86 -4.36 1.74 11.11
C ASN A 86 -4.75 0.74 12.21
N HIS A 87 -4.25 -0.48 12.10
CA HIS A 87 -4.49 -1.57 13.05
C HIS A 87 -3.33 -1.75 14.04
N LEU A 88 -2.46 -0.74 14.20
CA LEU A 88 -1.23 -0.79 15.01
C LEU A 88 -0.32 -1.97 14.61
N GLY A 89 0.68 -2.31 15.42
CA GLY A 89 1.62 -3.38 15.12
C GLY A 89 2.86 -2.85 14.41
N ARG A 90 3.34 -3.53 13.37
CA ARG A 90 4.67 -3.24 12.81
C ARG A 90 4.82 -3.52 11.32
N PHE A 91 5.73 -2.80 10.69
CA PHE A 91 6.16 -3.06 9.32
C PHE A 91 7.52 -3.75 9.30
N GLU A 92 7.71 -4.63 8.32
CA GLU A 92 8.99 -5.28 8.03
C GLU A 92 9.22 -5.26 6.51
N LEU A 93 10.44 -4.95 6.09
CA LEU A 93 10.82 -4.95 4.68
C LEU A 93 11.94 -5.95 4.40
N TYR A 94 11.82 -6.61 3.25
CA TYR A 94 12.77 -7.58 2.76
C TYR A 94 13.06 -7.32 1.27
N LEU A 95 14.21 -7.78 0.80
CA LEU A 95 14.64 -7.65 -0.59
C LEU A 95 14.87 -9.04 -1.21
N CYS A 96 14.55 -9.23 -2.47
CA CYS A 96 14.98 -10.39 -3.24
C CYS A 96 15.67 -9.96 -4.54
N PRO A 97 16.96 -10.28 -4.75
CA PRO A 97 17.66 -10.09 -6.03
C PRO A 97 17.21 -11.10 -7.10
N ASN A 98 16.06 -10.84 -7.74
CA ASN A 98 15.38 -11.81 -8.62
C ASN A 98 15.90 -11.82 -10.08
N ASN A 99 16.33 -10.67 -10.61
CA ASN A 99 16.95 -10.46 -11.94
C ASN A 99 16.16 -10.96 -13.17
N ASN A 100 14.98 -11.54 -12.99
CA ASN A 100 14.09 -11.98 -14.06
C ASN A 100 12.63 -11.70 -13.69
N PRO A 101 11.99 -10.67 -14.28
CA PRO A 101 10.60 -10.31 -13.94
C PRO A 101 9.56 -11.36 -14.33
N ARG A 102 9.93 -12.41 -15.06
CA ARG A 102 9.04 -13.54 -15.40
C ARG A 102 9.10 -14.69 -14.40
N ASN A 103 10.05 -14.68 -13.49
CA ASN A 103 10.16 -15.67 -12.43
C ASN A 103 9.74 -15.00 -11.11
N GLU A 104 8.88 -15.65 -10.33
CA GLU A 104 8.47 -15.10 -9.04
C GLU A 104 9.60 -15.25 -8.01
N ALA A 105 9.75 -14.23 -7.15
CA ALA A 105 10.66 -14.29 -6.03
C ALA A 105 10.15 -15.30 -5.00
N THR A 106 11.03 -15.92 -4.22
CA THR A 106 10.63 -16.88 -3.19
C THR A 106 10.76 -16.28 -1.80
N GLN A 107 9.99 -16.79 -0.84
CA GLN A 107 10.11 -16.33 0.56
C GLN A 107 11.53 -16.58 1.09
N GLU A 108 12.16 -17.70 0.71
CA GLU A 108 13.53 -18.03 1.10
C GLU A 108 14.57 -17.02 0.55
N CYS A 109 14.26 -16.34 -0.55
CA CYS A 109 15.09 -15.26 -1.06
C CYS A 109 14.96 -14.00 -0.17
N PHE A 110 13.72 -13.60 0.14
CA PHE A 110 13.45 -12.45 1.01
C PHE A 110 14.07 -12.61 2.40
N ASP A 111 13.93 -13.79 3.00
CA ASP A 111 14.42 -14.07 4.35
C ASP A 111 15.95 -13.94 4.47
N ARG A 112 16.69 -13.97 3.36
CA ARG A 112 18.15 -13.75 3.33
C ARG A 112 18.56 -12.28 3.30
N TYR A 113 17.67 -11.36 2.93
CA TYR A 113 17.98 -9.94 2.78
C TYR A 113 16.94 -9.05 3.49
N PRO A 114 16.88 -9.10 4.83
CA PRO A 114 16.09 -8.14 5.59
C PRO A 114 16.63 -6.71 5.42
N LEU A 115 15.72 -5.74 5.38
CA LEU A 115 16.07 -4.31 5.34
C LEU A 115 15.90 -3.71 6.73
N TYR A 116 16.99 -3.26 7.33
CA TYR A 116 16.99 -2.69 8.67
C TYR A 116 16.54 -1.23 8.66
N VAL A 117 15.76 -0.83 9.66
CA VAL A 117 15.35 0.56 9.87
C VAL A 117 16.59 1.41 10.17
N SER A 118 16.80 2.46 9.39
CA SER A 118 17.97 3.33 9.47
C SER A 118 18.18 3.88 10.88
N GLY A 119 19.43 3.85 11.36
CA GLY A 119 19.78 4.24 12.73
C GLY A 119 19.48 3.19 13.81
N THR A 120 18.95 2.03 13.43
CA THR A 120 18.66 0.92 14.36
C THR A 120 19.34 -0.37 13.91
N ARG A 121 19.14 -1.45 14.67
CA ARG A 121 19.50 -2.83 14.26
C ARG A 121 18.26 -3.72 14.16
N ASP A 122 17.07 -3.11 14.08
CA ASP A 122 15.82 -3.83 13.97
C ASP A 122 15.30 -3.75 12.53
N VAL A 123 14.66 -4.83 12.09
CA VAL A 123 13.94 -4.89 10.80
C VAL A 123 12.53 -4.33 10.97
N ARG A 124 12.05 -4.29 12.22
CA ARG A 124 10.70 -3.88 12.58
C ARG A 124 10.64 -2.36 12.74
N PHE A 125 9.75 -1.75 11.98
CA PHE A 125 9.25 -0.41 12.28
C PHE A 125 7.97 -0.56 13.11
N GLU A 126 8.04 -0.28 14.41
CA GLU A 126 6.89 -0.31 15.31
C GLU A 126 6.02 0.94 15.12
N ILE A 127 4.71 0.76 14.92
CA ILE A 127 3.76 1.86 14.75
C ILE A 127 3.50 2.49 16.12
N PRO A 128 3.70 3.81 16.29
CA PRO A 128 3.39 4.50 17.55
C PRO A 128 1.91 4.35 17.95
N LEU A 129 1.66 4.10 19.23
CA LEU A 129 0.31 3.82 19.75
C LEU A 129 -0.64 5.04 19.69
N ASP A 130 -0.09 6.25 19.62
CA ASP A 130 -0.82 7.52 19.54
C ASP A 130 -1.12 7.96 18.09
N THR A 131 -0.89 7.08 17.12
CA THR A 131 -1.12 7.42 15.70
C THR A 131 -2.60 7.45 15.34
N GLU A 132 -2.95 8.32 14.38
CA GLU A 132 -4.31 8.43 13.84
C GLU A 132 -4.79 7.14 13.13
N LYS A 133 -6.11 7.02 12.97
CA LYS A 133 -6.78 5.88 12.31
C LYS A 133 -6.42 5.76 10.83
N LYS A 134 -6.19 6.88 10.15
CA LYS A 134 -5.60 6.96 8.82
C LYS A 134 -4.28 7.70 8.97
N ALA A 135 -3.19 7.15 8.45
CA ALA A 135 -1.88 7.73 8.66
C ALA A 135 -0.92 7.45 7.51
N ILE A 136 0.01 8.37 7.30
CA ILE A 136 1.15 8.18 6.39
C ILE A 136 2.41 8.08 7.24
N PHE A 137 3.07 6.93 7.16
CA PHE A 137 4.34 6.67 7.81
C PHE A 137 5.47 6.89 6.82
N ARG A 138 6.48 7.67 7.24
CA ARG A 138 7.72 7.88 6.49
C ARG A 138 8.89 7.51 7.38
N TYR A 139 9.72 6.61 6.88
CA TYR A 139 10.92 6.15 7.56
C TYR A 139 11.95 5.72 6.52
N ARG A 140 13.18 5.48 6.98
CA ARG A 140 14.27 5.04 6.12
C ARG A 140 14.70 3.63 6.47
N VAL A 141 15.10 2.89 5.45
CA VAL A 141 15.71 1.56 5.60
C VAL A 141 17.01 1.49 4.81
N SER A 142 17.93 0.64 5.25
CA SER A 142 19.22 0.45 4.59
C SER A 142 19.18 -0.73 3.64
N LEU A 143 19.50 -0.51 2.36
CA LEU A 143 19.72 -1.60 1.41
C LEU A 143 20.98 -2.40 1.76
N PRO A 144 21.03 -3.72 1.49
CA PRO A 144 22.21 -4.51 1.80
C PRO A 144 23.42 -4.06 0.97
N ALA A 145 24.57 -3.96 1.62
CA ALA A 145 25.82 -3.68 0.92
C ALA A 145 26.17 -4.84 -0.04
N TYR A 146 26.83 -4.50 -1.15
CA TYR A 146 27.31 -5.44 -2.17
C TYR A 146 26.22 -6.24 -2.91
N VAL A 147 24.95 -5.93 -2.68
CA VAL A 147 23.83 -6.46 -3.48
C VAL A 147 23.56 -5.54 -4.67
N THR A 148 23.41 -6.14 -5.84
CA THR A 148 22.98 -5.48 -7.09
C THR A 148 22.00 -6.37 -7.83
N CYS A 149 21.14 -5.75 -8.63
CA CYS A 149 20.12 -6.45 -9.40
C CYS A 149 19.57 -5.56 -10.51
N SER A 150 19.28 -6.15 -11.67
CA SER A 150 18.54 -5.48 -12.74
C SER A 150 17.05 -5.35 -12.39
N GLN A 151 16.52 -6.33 -11.64
CA GLN A 151 15.18 -6.33 -11.07
C GLN A 151 15.24 -7.02 -9.71
N CYS A 152 15.19 -6.23 -8.65
CA CYS A 152 14.90 -6.70 -7.31
C CYS A 152 13.40 -6.56 -7.03
N VAL A 153 12.91 -7.38 -6.11
CA VAL A 153 11.61 -7.18 -5.47
C VAL A 153 11.85 -6.71 -4.04
N ILE A 154 11.21 -5.63 -3.62
CA ILE A 154 11.06 -5.25 -2.21
C ILE A 154 9.71 -5.77 -1.75
N GLN A 155 9.69 -6.61 -0.71
CA GLN A 155 8.48 -7.09 -0.06
C GLN A 155 8.27 -6.30 1.23
N TRP A 156 7.16 -5.58 1.30
CA TRP A 156 6.66 -4.96 2.53
C TRP A 156 5.68 -5.92 3.19
N ASN A 157 5.85 -6.17 4.48
CA ASN A 157 4.91 -6.91 5.33
C ASN A 157 4.41 -5.98 6.43
N TYR A 158 3.12 -6.05 6.70
CA TYR A 158 2.47 -5.40 7.83
C TYR A 158 1.75 -6.44 8.68
N TYR A 159 2.19 -6.56 9.93
CA TYR A 159 1.57 -7.43 10.93
C TYR A 159 0.76 -6.56 11.88
N THR A 160 -0.57 -6.69 11.84
CA THR A 160 -1.48 -5.88 12.66
C THR A 160 -1.33 -6.17 14.15
N GLY A 161 -1.47 -5.14 14.99
CA GLY A 161 -1.32 -5.23 16.44
C GLY A 161 -2.62 -5.18 17.25
N ASN A 162 -3.78 -5.09 16.60
CA ASN A 162 -5.08 -4.93 17.27
C ASN A 162 -5.79 -6.25 17.62
N MET A 163 -5.23 -7.40 17.29
CA MET A 163 -5.84 -8.70 17.60
C MET A 163 -5.49 -9.17 19.02
N TRP A 164 -6.47 -9.73 19.73
CA TRP A 164 -6.24 -10.40 21.01
C TRP A 164 -5.87 -11.87 20.78
N GLY A 165 -4.78 -12.32 21.40
CA GLY A 165 -4.35 -13.71 21.29
C GLY A 165 -3.36 -14.13 22.35
N ILE A 166 -2.95 -15.39 22.28
CA ILE A 166 -1.99 -16.00 23.20
C ILE A 166 -0.57 -15.64 22.72
N CYS A 167 0.20 -15.01 23.59
CA CYS A 167 1.61 -14.68 23.40
C CYS A 167 2.51 -15.92 23.58
N GLU A 168 3.78 -15.83 23.17
CA GLU A 168 4.74 -16.96 23.28
C GLU A 168 4.95 -17.46 24.72
N ASN A 169 4.83 -16.57 25.70
CA ASN A 169 4.93 -16.88 27.13
C ASN A 169 3.63 -17.49 27.72
N GLY A 170 2.61 -17.75 26.89
CA GLY A 170 1.32 -18.30 27.30
C GLY A 170 0.33 -17.29 27.90
N THR A 171 0.70 -16.01 28.05
CA THR A 171 -0.24 -14.96 28.47
C THR A 171 -1.11 -14.50 27.30
N GLU A 172 -2.26 -13.90 27.59
CA GLU A 172 -3.10 -13.29 26.56
C GLU A 172 -2.95 -11.76 26.56
N ALA A 173 -2.77 -11.17 25.38
CA ALA A 173 -2.70 -9.73 25.21
C ALA A 173 -3.12 -9.31 23.79
N SER A 174 -3.42 -8.02 23.63
CA SER A 174 -3.56 -7.41 22.31
C SER A 174 -2.18 -7.34 21.62
N GLY A 175 -2.14 -7.64 20.32
CA GLY A 175 -0.93 -7.76 19.53
C GLY A 175 -0.31 -9.17 19.55
N CYS A 176 -0.88 -10.11 20.29
CA CYS A 176 -0.42 -11.49 20.35
C CYS A 176 -1.27 -12.45 19.50
N GLY A 177 -0.73 -13.63 19.23
CA GLY A 177 -1.37 -14.66 18.43
C GLY A 177 -1.14 -14.48 16.93
N ARG A 178 -2.19 -14.72 16.13
CA ARG A 178 -2.15 -14.71 14.67
C ARG A 178 -2.59 -13.32 14.19
N PRO A 179 -1.70 -12.47 13.66
CA PRO A 179 -2.11 -11.15 13.16
C PRO A 179 -2.76 -11.27 11.77
N GLU A 180 -3.63 -10.33 11.40
CA GLU A 180 -3.86 -10.08 9.98
C GLU A 180 -2.56 -9.59 9.35
N THR A 181 -2.28 -10.06 8.14
CA THR A 181 -1.04 -9.77 7.45
C THR A 181 -1.36 -9.07 6.14
N PHE A 182 -0.78 -7.88 5.91
CA PHE A 182 -0.77 -7.25 4.60
C PHE A 182 0.60 -7.39 3.99
N ARG A 183 0.66 -7.59 2.67
CA ARG A 183 1.91 -7.75 1.95
C ARG A 183 1.85 -7.09 0.59
N ASN A 184 2.89 -6.34 0.24
CA ASN A 184 3.02 -5.72 -1.07
C ASN A 184 4.42 -5.94 -1.65
N CYS A 185 4.51 -5.92 -2.98
CA CYS A 185 5.77 -6.04 -3.71
C CYS A 185 5.99 -4.81 -4.60
N ALA A 186 7.23 -4.30 -4.62
CA ALA A 186 7.67 -3.25 -5.54
C ALA A 186 8.92 -3.71 -6.31
N ASP A 187 8.95 -3.45 -7.62
CA ASP A 187 10.05 -3.83 -8.50
C ASP A 187 11.05 -2.68 -8.63
N VAL A 188 12.30 -2.88 -8.20
CA VAL A 188 13.34 -1.83 -8.17
C VAL A 188 14.64 -2.33 -8.81
N SER A 189 15.56 -1.44 -9.12
CA SER A 189 16.92 -1.82 -9.55
C SER A 189 17.96 -1.31 -8.56
N ILE A 190 19.04 -2.06 -8.40
CA ILE A 190 20.16 -1.68 -7.53
C ILE A 190 21.46 -1.82 -8.31
N VAL A 191 22.17 -0.71 -8.50
CA VAL A 191 23.44 -0.65 -9.23
C VAL A 191 24.62 -0.38 -8.31
N THR A 192 25.85 -0.57 -8.79
CA THR A 192 27.05 -0.18 -8.05
C THR A 192 27.21 1.34 -8.05
N SER A 193 27.75 1.90 -6.96
CA SER A 193 28.06 3.34 -6.84
C SER A 193 29.17 3.80 -7.81
N THR A 194 29.93 2.87 -8.39
CA THR A 194 30.99 3.12 -9.37
C THR A 194 30.51 3.24 -10.81
N ALA A 195 29.29 2.79 -11.12
CA ALA A 195 28.64 3.06 -12.40
C ALA A 195 28.14 4.51 -12.37
N GLY A 196 28.99 5.44 -12.83
CA GLY A 196 28.82 6.90 -12.72
C GLY A 196 27.38 7.36 -12.64
N VAL A 197 27.04 7.95 -11.49
CA VAL A 197 25.74 8.51 -11.15
C VAL A 197 25.37 9.55 -12.22
N PRO A 198 24.34 9.33 -13.07
CA PRO A 198 23.65 10.46 -13.67
C PRO A 198 23.14 11.31 -12.49
N PRO A 199 23.23 12.65 -12.54
CA PRO A 199 22.75 13.50 -11.46
C PRO A 199 21.37 13.04 -10.97
N LEU A 200 21.06 13.17 -9.67
CA LEU A 200 19.74 12.83 -9.09
C LEU A 200 18.53 13.40 -9.88
N PHE A 201 18.76 14.41 -10.72
CA PHE A 201 17.78 15.06 -11.59
C PHE A 201 17.61 14.40 -12.99
N VAL A 202 18.43 13.40 -13.35
CA VAL A 202 18.47 12.75 -14.67
C VAL A 202 17.83 11.36 -14.66
N GLN A 203 17.69 10.72 -13.49
CA GLN A 203 16.87 9.52 -13.35
C GLN A 203 15.40 9.91 -13.20
N GLN A 204 14.71 10.10 -14.33
CA GLN A 204 13.25 10.13 -14.32
C GLN A 204 12.74 8.70 -14.09
N ASP A 205 12.77 8.25 -12.83
CA ASP A 205 12.29 6.91 -12.39
C ASP A 205 10.88 6.59 -12.90
N ASN A 206 10.08 7.64 -13.09
CA ASN A 206 8.74 7.53 -13.66
C ASN A 206 8.56 8.55 -14.81
N PRO A 207 8.67 8.13 -16.08
CA PRO A 207 8.42 9.01 -17.22
C PRO A 207 6.96 9.46 -17.34
N PHE A 208 6.03 8.77 -16.66
CA PHE A 208 4.59 9.08 -16.69
C PHE A 208 4.14 10.03 -15.55
N LEU A 209 5.02 10.33 -14.59
CA LEU A 209 4.68 11.19 -13.45
C LEU A 209 4.44 12.62 -13.91
N LEU A 210 3.21 13.08 -13.73
CA LEU A 210 2.85 14.48 -13.92
C LEU A 210 3.17 15.28 -12.66
N TYR A 211 3.43 16.57 -12.83
CA TYR A 211 3.70 17.49 -11.72
C TYR A 211 2.73 18.66 -11.78
N TYR A 212 2.21 19.06 -10.62
CA TYR A 212 1.48 20.32 -10.49
C TYR A 212 2.44 21.43 -10.11
N LYS A 213 2.26 22.58 -10.76
CA LYS A 213 2.90 23.83 -10.41
C LYS A 213 1.86 24.73 -9.76
N ASP A 214 2.08 25.11 -8.51
CA ASP A 214 1.22 26.11 -7.87
C ASP A 214 1.43 27.48 -8.54
N TYR A 215 0.37 28.07 -9.10
CA TYR A 215 0.44 29.38 -9.73
C TYR A 215 0.76 30.51 -8.72
N ARG A 216 0.39 30.33 -7.44
CA ARG A 216 0.65 31.29 -6.37
C ARG A 216 2.05 31.16 -5.78
N SER A 217 2.67 29.99 -5.94
CA SER A 217 4.06 29.72 -5.53
C SER A 217 4.77 28.93 -6.63
N PRO A 218 5.28 29.60 -7.68
CA PRO A 218 5.80 28.93 -8.87
C PRO A 218 7.02 28.04 -8.63
N ASN A 219 7.67 28.16 -7.46
CA ASN A 219 8.79 27.29 -7.07
C ASN A 219 8.31 25.99 -6.40
N ASN A 220 7.02 25.87 -6.06
CA ASN A 220 6.45 24.67 -5.48
C ASN A 220 5.90 23.77 -6.59
N ILE A 221 6.72 22.81 -6.99
CA ILE A 221 6.37 21.76 -7.93
C ILE A 221 6.19 20.47 -7.12
N PHE A 222 5.02 19.85 -7.19
CA PHE A 222 4.71 18.60 -6.48
C PHE A 222 4.31 17.50 -7.46
N PRO A 223 4.72 16.24 -7.22
CA PRO A 223 4.27 15.12 -8.03
C PRO A 223 2.77 14.89 -7.85
N LEU A 224 2.05 14.69 -8.96
CA LEU A 224 0.65 14.26 -8.92
C LEU A 224 0.61 12.78 -8.51
N VAL A 225 0.02 12.53 -7.35
CA VAL A 225 -0.26 11.19 -6.81
C VAL A 225 -1.74 11.11 -6.45
N VAL A 226 -2.45 10.12 -6.97
CA VAL A 226 -3.86 9.89 -6.63
C VAL A 226 -3.96 9.18 -5.29
N ARG A 227 -4.34 9.90 -4.23
CA ARG A 227 -4.45 9.37 -2.85
C ARG A 227 -5.87 9.00 -2.41
N SER A 228 -6.88 9.39 -3.18
CA SER A 228 -8.26 9.02 -2.89
C SER A 228 -8.48 7.52 -3.12
N GLN A 229 -9.20 6.86 -2.22
CA GLN A 229 -9.55 5.44 -2.34
C GLN A 229 -10.90 5.25 -3.05
N ILE A 230 -11.86 6.09 -2.68
CA ILE A 230 -13.21 6.06 -3.21
C ILE A 230 -13.70 7.46 -3.53
N CYS A 231 -14.49 7.56 -4.60
CA CYS A 231 -15.17 8.78 -4.96
C CYS A 231 -16.64 8.49 -5.26
N VAL A 232 -17.52 9.20 -4.59
CA VAL A 232 -18.97 9.03 -4.68
C VAL A 232 -19.63 10.30 -5.17
N PRO A 233 -20.81 10.23 -5.81
CA PRO A 233 -21.56 11.42 -6.18
C PRO A 233 -22.00 12.23 -4.97
N THR A 234 -22.04 13.54 -5.13
CA THR A 234 -22.63 14.45 -4.14
C THR A 234 -24.13 14.17 -3.97
N PRO A 235 -24.77 14.65 -2.89
CA PRO A 235 -26.20 14.45 -2.65
C PRO A 235 -27.12 14.86 -3.80
N LEU A 236 -26.69 15.80 -4.65
CA LEU A 236 -27.42 16.27 -5.84
C LEU A 236 -27.42 15.23 -6.97
N TYR A 237 -26.31 14.51 -7.15
CA TYR A 237 -26.10 13.60 -8.29
C TYR A 237 -26.26 12.12 -7.92
N ARG A 238 -26.33 11.77 -6.63
CA ARG A 238 -26.39 10.36 -6.17
C ARG A 238 -27.58 9.54 -6.65
N ARG A 239 -28.65 10.19 -7.15
CA ARG A 239 -29.85 9.50 -7.67
C ARG A 239 -29.74 9.15 -9.15
N ILE A 240 -28.69 9.61 -9.85
CA ILE A 240 -28.48 9.33 -11.26
C ILE A 240 -27.83 7.94 -11.39
N PRO A 241 -28.42 7.00 -12.18
CA PRO A 241 -27.83 5.69 -12.41
C PRO A 241 -26.43 5.78 -13.01
N GLY A 242 -25.50 4.93 -12.55
CA GLY A 242 -24.10 4.90 -13.03
C GLY A 242 -23.21 6.04 -12.51
N MET A 243 -23.75 6.97 -11.72
CA MET A 243 -22.99 8.11 -11.23
C MET A 243 -21.90 7.72 -10.21
N GLY A 244 -22.10 6.63 -9.47
CA GLY A 244 -21.08 6.02 -8.61
C GLY A 244 -19.83 5.64 -9.40
N ASP A 245 -20.01 4.82 -10.43
CA ASP A 245 -18.91 4.39 -11.32
C ASP A 245 -18.29 5.56 -12.07
N TRP A 246 -19.10 6.54 -12.48
CA TRP A 246 -18.58 7.74 -13.13
C TRP A 246 -17.66 8.52 -12.19
N CYS A 247 -18.06 8.74 -10.93
CA CYS A 247 -17.22 9.42 -9.94
C CYS A 247 -15.97 8.62 -9.64
N GLN A 248 -16.09 7.31 -9.39
CA GLN A 248 -14.96 6.45 -9.13
C GLN A 248 -13.93 6.52 -10.28
N ASN A 249 -14.38 6.27 -11.51
CA ASN A 249 -13.51 6.21 -12.68
C ASN A 249 -12.93 7.57 -13.05
N ASN A 250 -13.72 8.65 -13.03
CA ASN A 250 -13.23 9.96 -13.47
C ASN A 250 -12.36 10.63 -12.41
N CYS A 251 -12.70 10.50 -11.13
CA CYS A 251 -11.92 11.10 -10.06
C CYS A 251 -10.60 10.38 -9.81
N LEU A 252 -10.55 9.05 -10.00
CA LEU A 252 -9.34 8.26 -9.75
C LEU A 252 -8.52 7.96 -11.00
N ARG A 253 -8.96 8.37 -12.20
CA ARG A 253 -8.09 8.28 -13.38
C ARG A 253 -6.83 9.14 -13.19
N TYR A 254 -5.79 8.87 -13.98
CA TYR A 254 -4.57 9.66 -14.00
C TYR A 254 -4.43 10.41 -15.35
N PRO A 255 -4.49 11.76 -15.40
CA PRO A 255 -4.74 12.69 -14.29
C PRO A 255 -6.24 12.79 -13.88
N PRO A 256 -6.52 13.01 -12.58
CA PRO A 256 -7.89 13.10 -12.06
C PRO A 256 -8.77 14.13 -12.77
N ASN A 257 -10.05 13.78 -12.96
CA ASN A 257 -11.10 14.71 -13.34
C ASN A 257 -12.27 14.58 -12.35
N CYS A 258 -12.17 15.33 -11.25
CA CYS A 258 -13.12 15.25 -10.15
C CYS A 258 -13.78 16.61 -9.86
N PRO A 259 -14.84 16.99 -10.59
CA PRO A 259 -15.56 18.23 -10.32
C PRO A 259 -16.29 18.15 -8.97
N SER A 260 -15.90 19.00 -8.02
CA SER A 260 -16.45 19.01 -6.65
C SER A 260 -17.96 19.24 -6.52
N PRO A 261 -18.68 19.90 -7.46
CA PRO A 261 -20.15 19.95 -7.40
C PRO A 261 -20.81 18.59 -7.68
N ILE A 262 -20.11 17.69 -8.36
CA ILE A 262 -20.66 16.43 -8.89
C ILE A 262 -20.19 15.24 -8.05
N CYS A 263 -18.91 15.20 -7.70
CA CYS A 263 -18.30 14.11 -6.94
C CYS A 263 -17.57 14.61 -5.70
N GLN A 264 -17.51 13.76 -4.69
CA GLN A 264 -16.72 13.92 -3.48
C GLN A 264 -15.91 12.64 -3.23
N CYS A 265 -14.69 12.78 -2.75
CA CYS A 265 -13.80 11.65 -2.44
C CYS A 265 -13.50 11.68 -0.94
N PRO A 266 -14.39 11.12 -0.10
CA PRO A 266 -14.20 11.16 1.33
C PRO A 266 -12.98 10.32 1.73
N ASP A 267 -12.32 10.74 2.79
CA ASP A 267 -11.16 10.04 3.34
C ASP A 267 -11.32 9.65 4.81
N VAL A 268 -12.35 10.18 5.47
CA VAL A 268 -12.71 9.86 6.84
C VAL A 268 -14.17 9.43 6.89
N CYS A 269 -14.45 8.40 7.69
CA CYS A 269 -15.81 7.95 7.99
C CYS A 269 -16.00 7.77 9.48
N ASP A 270 -17.01 8.44 10.03
CA ASP A 270 -17.36 8.35 11.44
C ASP A 270 -18.62 7.53 11.68
N ALA A 271 -18.61 6.82 12.80
CA ALA A 271 -19.77 6.11 13.31
C ALA A 271 -20.81 7.10 13.83
N ILE A 272 -22.05 6.95 13.35
CA ILE A 272 -23.23 7.71 13.74
C ILE A 272 -24.33 6.76 14.24
N GLY A 273 -25.39 7.34 14.81
CA GLY A 273 -26.55 6.58 15.27
C GLY A 273 -26.19 5.58 16.38
N GLU A 274 -26.66 4.33 16.25
CA GLU A 274 -26.56 3.29 17.28
C GLU A 274 -25.14 2.81 17.61
N ILE A 275 -24.16 3.12 16.76
CA ILE A 275 -22.75 2.76 16.94
C ILE A 275 -21.85 3.95 17.24
N ALA A 276 -22.41 5.15 17.35
CA ALA A 276 -21.65 6.34 17.71
C ALA A 276 -20.94 6.15 19.06
N GLY A 277 -19.64 6.49 19.13
CA GLY A 277 -18.83 6.42 20.35
C GLY A 277 -18.43 5.01 20.80
N LYS A 278 -18.85 3.95 20.10
CA LYS A 278 -18.37 2.59 20.39
C LYS A 278 -16.95 2.40 19.86
N ASP A 279 -16.14 1.71 20.64
CA ASP A 279 -14.77 1.41 20.26
C ASP A 279 -14.72 0.59 18.96
N GLY A 280 -13.79 0.91 18.07
CA GLY A 280 -13.69 0.32 16.73
C GLY A 280 -14.79 0.69 15.72
N ALA A 281 -15.84 1.44 16.11
CA ALA A 281 -16.98 1.69 15.22
C ALA A 281 -16.65 2.59 14.02
N SER A 282 -15.81 3.62 14.17
CA SER A 282 -15.36 4.40 13.00
C SER A 282 -14.48 3.57 12.07
N VAL A 283 -13.65 2.65 12.60
CA VAL A 283 -12.81 1.75 11.77
C VAL A 283 -13.73 0.86 10.93
N TYR A 284 -14.77 0.27 11.54
CA TYR A 284 -15.82 -0.43 10.80
C TYR A 284 -16.44 0.43 9.69
N CYS A 285 -16.72 1.71 9.94
CA CYS A 285 -17.24 2.61 8.92
C CYS A 285 -16.25 2.88 7.79
N MET A 286 -14.96 3.07 8.11
CA MET A 286 -13.91 3.22 7.12
C MET A 286 -13.81 1.97 6.24
N ASP A 287 -13.76 0.78 6.85
CA ASP A 287 -13.66 -0.50 6.13
C ASP A 287 -14.88 -0.78 5.23
N LYS A 288 -16.08 -0.30 5.61
CA LYS A 288 -17.31 -0.52 4.84
C LYS A 288 -17.58 0.55 3.78
N CYS A 289 -17.11 1.77 4.01
CA CYS A 289 -17.44 2.92 3.18
C CYS A 289 -16.29 3.37 2.27
N LEU A 290 -15.03 3.16 2.65
CA LEU A 290 -13.84 3.56 1.90
C LEU A 290 -13.26 2.41 1.06
N VAL A 291 -14.13 1.53 0.57
CA VAL A 291 -13.82 0.35 -0.26
C VAL A 291 -14.63 0.39 -1.55
N HIS A 292 -14.11 -0.17 -2.64
CA HIS A 292 -14.83 -0.26 -3.91
C HIS A 292 -15.27 -1.71 -4.23
N PRO A 293 -16.56 -1.96 -4.55
CA PRO A 293 -17.69 -1.03 -4.45
C PRO A 293 -18.07 -0.74 -2.98
N PRO A 294 -18.58 0.46 -2.68
CA PRO A 294 -18.91 0.83 -1.30
C PRO A 294 -20.11 0.05 -0.78
N ASN A 295 -20.00 -0.49 0.43
CA ASN A 295 -21.12 -1.08 1.18
C ASN A 295 -21.40 -0.25 2.45
N CYS A 296 -21.59 1.05 2.25
CA CYS A 296 -21.65 2.01 3.34
C CYS A 296 -23.06 2.12 3.96
N PRO A 297 -23.27 1.69 5.22
CA PRO A 297 -24.58 1.80 5.86
C PRO A 297 -24.83 3.26 6.29
N SER A 298 -25.58 4.01 5.48
CA SER A 298 -25.78 5.47 5.67
C SER A 298 -26.49 5.88 6.97
N HIS A 299 -27.09 4.95 7.70
CA HIS A 299 -27.73 5.18 9.01
C HIS A 299 -26.77 4.97 10.18
N ARG A 300 -25.59 4.37 9.92
CA ARG A 300 -24.56 4.05 10.91
C ARG A 300 -23.22 4.71 10.63
N CYS A 301 -22.98 5.14 9.39
CA CYS A 301 -21.72 5.73 8.97
C CYS A 301 -21.94 7.02 8.19
N ARG A 302 -21.12 8.03 8.47
CA ARG A 302 -21.05 9.29 7.73
C ARG A 302 -19.62 9.53 7.28
N CYS A 303 -19.42 9.70 5.99
CA CYS A 303 -18.12 9.99 5.40
C CYS A 303 -18.07 11.41 4.85
N TYR A 304 -16.90 12.04 4.93
CA TYR A 304 -16.65 13.40 4.47
C TYR A 304 -15.24 13.54 3.89
#